data_AF-A0A6A4AIU3-F1
#
_entry.id   AF-A0A6A4AIU3-F1
#
_cell.length_a   1.000
_cell.length_b   1.000
_cell.length_c   1.000
_cell.angle_alpha   90.00
_cell.angle_beta   90.00
_cell.angle_gamma   90.00
#
_symmetry.space_group_name_H-M   'P 1'
#
loop_
_entity.id
_entity.type
_entity.pdbx_description
1 polymer ?
#
loop_
_entity_poly.entity_id
_entity_poly.type
_entity_poly.pdbx_seq_one_letter_code
_entity_poly.pdbx_strand_id
1 'polypeptide(L)'
;LAAPLVIWASVGGWSDLWVFVFIFLVMIPLANLQGETTESLAQGETIGGLVNATFGNAVEVIVAIFALKAGEINVVQSSLIGSVLSNLLLVLGCAFIAGGVRNKESSFNAVGASTNSSLLMLASFAMLLPSYIFYFSDHE
;
A
#
# COMPACT_ATOMS: atom_id res chain seq x y z
N LEU A 1 -7.33 15.12 -12.60
CA LEU A 1 -7.80 16.53 -12.63
C LEU A 1 -6.91 17.49 -11.82
N ALA A 2 -6.26 17.08 -10.72
CA ALA A 2 -5.40 17.97 -9.93
C ALA A 2 -3.93 18.09 -10.41
N ALA A 3 -3.51 17.38 -11.47
CA ALA A 3 -2.11 17.43 -11.95
C ALA A 3 -1.68 18.83 -12.46
N PRO A 4 -2.50 19.59 -13.22
CA PRO A 4 -2.17 20.97 -13.55
C PRO A 4 -2.08 21.88 -12.32
N LEU A 5 -2.90 21.62 -11.29
CA LEU A 5 -2.91 22.34 -10.02
C LEU A 5 -1.59 22.16 -9.24
N VAL A 6 -1.01 20.95 -9.24
CA VAL A 6 0.32 20.70 -8.64
C VAL A 6 1.39 21.55 -9.33
N ILE A 7 1.40 21.56 -10.66
CA ILE A 7 2.38 22.33 -11.43
C ILE A 7 2.22 23.82 -11.15
N TRP A 8 0.98 24.31 -11.11
CA TRP A 8 0.69 25.71 -10.79
C TRP A 8 1.10 26.10 -9.37
N ALA A 9 0.81 25.26 -8.37
CA ALA A 9 1.22 25.51 -6.98
C ALA A 9 2.74 25.51 -6.83
N SER A 10 3.44 24.60 -7.52
CA SER A 10 4.90 24.51 -7.51
C SER A 10 5.55 25.73 -8.20
N VAL A 11 5.10 26.11 -9.38
CA VAL A 11 5.65 27.28 -10.11
C VAL A 11 5.26 28.60 -9.43
N GLY A 12 4.08 28.66 -8.81
CA GLY A 12 3.59 29.81 -8.07
C GLY A 12 4.26 30.01 -6.70
N GLY A 13 5.17 29.14 -6.28
CA GLY A 13 5.86 29.24 -4.99
C GLY A 13 4.95 29.10 -3.78
N TRP A 14 3.90 28.28 -3.89
CA TRP A 14 3.00 28.00 -2.76
C TRP A 14 3.73 27.21 -1.68
N SER A 15 3.21 27.20 -0.44
CA SER A 15 3.85 26.45 0.63
C SER A 15 3.93 24.95 0.34
N ASP A 16 4.99 24.31 0.81
CA ASP A 16 5.27 22.88 0.59
C ASP A 16 4.10 21.99 1.03
N LEU A 17 3.37 22.39 2.07
CA LEU A 17 2.17 21.69 2.54
C LEU A 17 1.11 21.60 1.42
N TRP A 18 0.84 22.69 0.70
CA TRP A 18 -0.17 22.69 -0.35
C TRP A 18 0.29 21.87 -1.55
N VAL A 19 1.56 21.97 -1.93
CA VAL A 19 2.13 21.14 -3.00
C VAL A 19 2.02 19.66 -2.64
N PHE A 20 2.35 19.29 -1.40
CA PHE A 20 2.22 17.93 -0.90
C PHE A 20 0.77 17.43 -0.94
N VAL A 21 -0.19 18.22 -0.45
CA VAL A 21 -1.62 17.85 -0.46
C VAL A 21 -2.13 17.66 -1.89
N PHE A 22 -1.77 18.54 -2.82
CA PHE A 22 -2.19 18.39 -4.21
C PHE A 22 -1.56 17.16 -4.88
N ILE A 23 -0.28 16.88 -4.61
CA ILE A 23 0.37 15.64 -5.08
C ILE A 23 -0.37 14.42 -4.53
N PHE A 24 -0.67 14.39 -3.23
CA PHE A 24 -1.40 13.29 -2.60
C PHE A 24 -2.77 13.06 -3.26
N LEU A 25 -3.52 14.14 -3.52
CA LEU A 25 -4.82 14.05 -4.20
C LEU A 25 -4.71 13.59 -5.66
N VAL A 26 -3.61 13.89 -6.35
CA VAL A 26 -3.34 13.37 -7.70
C VAL A 26 -3.04 11.87 -7.68
N MET A 27 -2.36 11.38 -6.64
CA MET A 27 -1.99 9.97 -6.52
C MET A 27 -3.21 9.04 -6.37
N ILE A 28 -4.28 9.47 -5.70
CA ILE A 28 -5.49 8.66 -5.48
C ILE A 28 -6.11 8.14 -6.80
N PRO A 29 -6.49 8.99 -7.78
CA PRO A 29 -7.04 8.51 -9.04
C PRO A 29 -6.00 7.79 -9.92
N LEU A 30 -4.71 8.12 -9.80
CA LEU A 30 -3.66 7.40 -10.53
C LEU A 30 -3.50 5.96 -10.03
N ALA A 31 -3.59 5.73 -8.73
CA ALA A 31 -3.57 4.39 -8.15
C ALA A 31 -4.76 3.55 -8.62
N ASN A 32 -5.95 4.17 -8.77
CA ASN A 32 -7.12 3.50 -9.33
C ASN A 32 -6.89 3.10 -10.80
N LEU A 33 -6.43 4.04 -11.64
CA LEU A 33 -6.11 3.77 -13.05
C LEU A 33 -5.05 2.68 -13.23
N GLN A 34 -4.04 2.67 -12.36
CA GLN A 34 -3.02 1.61 -12.32
C GLN A 34 -3.64 0.25 -11.99
N GLY A 35 -4.57 0.19 -11.03
CA GLY A 35 -5.32 -1.03 -10.71
C GLY A 35 -6.08 -1.58 -11.93
N GLU A 36 -6.88 -0.74 -12.59
CA GLU A 36 -7.64 -1.10 -13.80
C GLU A 36 -6.72 -1.58 -14.94
N THR A 37 -5.58 -0.92 -15.11
CA THR A 37 -4.58 -1.29 -16.12
C THR A 37 -3.92 -2.63 -15.77
N THR A 38 -3.58 -2.84 -14.50
CA THR A 38 -2.97 -4.09 -14.00
C THR A 38 -3.91 -5.27 -14.20
N GLU A 39 -5.19 -5.10 -13.91
CA GLU A 39 -6.23 -6.12 -14.11
C GLU A 39 -6.42 -6.43 -15.60
N SER A 40 -6.42 -5.40 -16.46
CA SER A 40 -6.50 -5.58 -17.92
C SER A 40 -5.27 -6.31 -18.50
N LEU A 41 -4.11 -6.16 -17.87
CA LEU A 41 -2.85 -6.79 -18.29
C LEU A 41 -2.69 -8.21 -17.72
N ALA A 42 -3.45 -8.56 -16.67
CA ALA A 42 -3.40 -9.83 -15.98
C ALA A 42 -4.05 -10.98 -16.79
N GLN A 43 -3.39 -11.42 -17.86
CA GLN A 43 -3.88 -12.51 -18.71
C GLN A 43 -3.53 -13.88 -18.13
N GLY A 44 -4.54 -14.61 -17.64
CA GLY A 44 -4.37 -15.95 -17.06
C GLY A 44 -3.80 -15.94 -15.65
N GLU A 45 -3.90 -17.07 -14.95
CA GLU A 45 -3.66 -17.15 -13.50
C GLU A 45 -2.21 -16.83 -13.11
N THR A 46 -1.22 -17.41 -13.79
CA THR A 46 0.20 -17.24 -13.47
C THR A 46 0.72 -15.84 -13.81
N ILE A 47 0.47 -15.38 -15.04
CA ILE A 47 0.93 -14.05 -15.49
C ILE A 47 0.15 -12.97 -14.75
N GLY A 48 -1.15 -13.17 -14.53
CA GLY A 48 -1.97 -12.25 -13.74
C GLY A 48 -1.51 -12.13 -12.29
N GLY A 49 -1.17 -13.25 -11.65
CA GLY A 49 -0.57 -13.25 -10.31
C GLY A 49 0.75 -12.45 -10.27
N LEU A 50 1.63 -12.65 -11.24
CA LEU A 50 2.91 -11.94 -11.31
C LEU A 50 2.73 -10.43 -11.56
N VAL A 51 1.82 -10.08 -12.47
CA VAL A 51 1.48 -8.69 -12.82
C VAL A 51 0.88 -7.97 -11.61
N ASN A 52 -0.03 -8.60 -10.88
CA ASN A 52 -0.60 -8.00 -9.68
C ASN A 52 0.43 -7.87 -8.55
N ALA A 53 1.29 -8.88 -8.34
CA ALA A 53 2.33 -8.81 -7.31
C ALA A 53 3.34 -7.67 -7.55
N THR A 54 3.63 -7.35 -8.82
CA THR A 54 4.61 -6.33 -9.21
C THR A 54 3.96 -4.95 -9.42
N PHE A 55 3.00 -4.86 -10.33
CA PHE A 55 2.33 -3.61 -10.68
C PHE A 55 1.21 -3.23 -9.71
N GLY A 56 0.64 -4.15 -8.94
CA GLY A 56 -0.35 -3.80 -7.91
C GLY A 56 0.22 -2.91 -6.81
N ASN A 57 1.51 -3.06 -6.49
CA ASN A 57 2.23 -2.29 -5.46
C ASN A 57 3.24 -1.29 -6.06
N ALA A 58 3.20 -1.03 -7.38
CA ALA A 58 4.24 -0.25 -8.06
C ALA A 58 4.36 1.19 -7.52
N VAL A 59 3.24 1.85 -7.21
CA VAL A 59 3.26 3.21 -6.62
C VAL A 59 4.01 3.25 -5.29
N GLU A 60 3.77 2.27 -4.43
CA GLU A 60 4.42 2.19 -3.12
C GLU A 60 5.93 1.97 -3.28
N VAL A 61 6.32 1.07 -4.18
CA VAL A 61 7.73 0.80 -4.49
C VAL A 61 8.41 2.03 -5.10
N ILE A 62 7.76 2.73 -6.03
CA ILE A 62 8.32 3.94 -6.65
C ILE A 62 8.54 5.03 -5.59
N VAL A 63 7.54 5.30 -4.75
CA VAL A 63 7.66 6.30 -3.67
C VAL A 63 8.76 5.90 -2.68
N ALA A 64 8.82 4.63 -2.31
CA ALA A 64 9.87 4.11 -1.43
C ALA A 64 11.27 4.30 -2.03
N ILE A 65 11.49 4.02 -3.31
CA ILE A 65 12.77 4.24 -3.98
C ILE A 65 13.17 5.71 -3.96
N PHE A 66 12.24 6.64 -4.27
CA PHE A 66 12.54 8.07 -4.24
C PHE A 66 12.82 8.57 -2.83
N ALA A 67 12.08 8.11 -1.82
CA ALA A 67 12.33 8.43 -0.43
C ALA A 67 13.69 7.89 0.04
N LEU A 68 14.07 6.65 -0.32
CA LEU A 68 15.39 6.10 -0.04
C LEU A 68 16.51 6.92 -0.68
N LYS A 69 16.33 7.35 -1.93
CA LYS A 69 17.30 8.22 -2.62
C LYS A 69 17.45 9.59 -1.95
N ALA A 70 16.41 10.06 -1.25
CA ALA A 70 16.44 11.28 -0.46
C ALA A 70 16.97 11.08 0.98
N GLY A 71 17.30 9.84 1.37
CA GLY A 71 17.75 9.51 2.72
C GLY A 71 16.61 9.32 3.74
N GLU A 72 15.35 9.31 3.30
CA GLU A 72 14.16 9.25 4.15
C GLU A 72 13.81 7.81 4.58
N ILE A 73 14.75 7.15 5.27
CA ILE A 73 14.62 5.75 5.69
C ILE A 73 13.41 5.56 6.61
N ASN A 74 13.19 6.49 7.56
CA ASN A 74 12.08 6.42 8.50
C ASN A 74 10.72 6.48 7.80
N VAL A 75 10.62 7.29 6.74
CA VAL A 75 9.40 7.39 5.92
C VAL A 75 9.13 6.08 5.20
N VAL A 76 10.18 5.46 4.62
CA VAL A 76 10.07 4.18 3.92
C VAL A 76 9.62 3.08 4.88
N GLN A 77 10.29 2.94 6.03
CA GLN A 77 9.94 1.94 7.05
C GLN A 77 8.49 2.12 7.55
N SER A 78 8.12 3.36 7.88
CA SER A 78 6.76 3.68 8.34
C SER A 78 5.71 3.39 7.26
N SER A 79 6.02 3.68 6.00
CA SER A 79 5.10 3.44 4.88
C SER A 79 4.86 1.95 4.60
N LEU A 80 5.89 1.11 4.72
CA LEU A 80 5.78 -0.34 4.52
C LEU A 80 4.91 -0.99 5.61
N ILE A 81 5.15 -0.65 6.88
CA ILE A 81 4.33 -1.11 8.00
C ILE A 81 2.90 -0.56 7.87
N GLY A 82 2.78 0.71 7.50
CA GLY A 82 1.51 1.38 7.27
C GLY A 82 0.67 0.73 6.17
N SER A 83 1.28 0.29 5.06
CA SER A 83 0.57 -0.41 3.97
C SER A 83 -0.02 -1.74 4.45
N VAL A 84 0.74 -2.55 5.21
CA VAL A 84 0.25 -3.80 5.81
C VAL A 84 -0.93 -3.53 6.75
N LEU A 85 -0.79 -2.56 7.67
CA LEU A 85 -1.86 -2.21 8.61
C LEU A 85 -3.09 -1.65 7.91
N SER A 86 -2.91 -0.83 6.88
CA SER A 86 -4.00 -0.27 6.07
C SER A 86 -4.81 -1.39 5.42
N ASN A 87 -4.17 -2.38 4.81
CA ASN A 87 -4.88 -3.49 4.17
C ASN A 87 -5.60 -4.39 5.20
N LEU A 88 -4.96 -4.68 6.33
CA LEU A 88 -5.52 -5.57 7.36
C LEU A 88 -6.63 -4.95 8.18
N LEU A 89 -6.57 -3.64 8.46
CA LEU A 89 -7.49 -2.98 9.39
C LEU A 89 -8.43 -2.03 8.65
N LEU A 90 -7.87 -1.08 7.89
CA LEU A 90 -8.65 -0.03 7.25
C LEU A 90 -9.46 -0.58 6.07
N VAL A 91 -8.80 -1.19 5.09
CA VAL A 91 -9.46 -1.73 3.89
C VAL A 91 -10.41 -2.87 4.27
N LEU A 92 -9.95 -3.83 5.07
CA LEU A 92 -10.79 -4.93 5.54
C LEU A 92 -11.99 -4.44 6.37
N GLY A 93 -11.78 -3.50 7.29
CA GLY A 93 -12.85 -2.91 8.09
C GLY A 93 -13.88 -2.18 7.24
N CYS A 94 -13.43 -1.36 6.28
CA CYS A 94 -14.30 -0.70 5.31
C CYS A 94 -15.08 -1.71 4.46
N ALA A 95 -14.45 -2.81 4.04
CA ALA A 95 -15.11 -3.88 3.29
C ALA A 95 -16.19 -4.58 4.11
N PHE A 96 -15.94 -4.84 5.41
CA PHE A 96 -16.96 -5.39 6.31
C PHE A 96 -18.12 -4.43 6.54
N ILE A 97 -17.86 -3.14 6.72
CA ILE A 97 -18.92 -2.14 6.86
C ILE A 97 -19.75 -2.06 5.57
N ALA A 98 -19.09 -1.92 4.41
CA ALA A 98 -19.77 -1.82 3.12
C ALA A 98 -20.58 -3.09 2.77
N GLY A 99 -20.02 -4.28 3.03
CA GLY A 99 -20.72 -5.55 2.87
C GLY A 99 -21.88 -5.70 3.87
N GLY A 100 -21.66 -5.25 5.11
CA GLY A 100 -22.63 -5.28 6.22
C GLY A 100 -23.87 -4.41 6.00
N VAL A 101 -23.73 -3.30 5.25
CA VAL A 101 -24.87 -2.45 4.86
C VAL A 101 -25.87 -3.22 3.99
N ARG A 102 -25.38 -4.15 3.16
CA ARG A 102 -26.22 -4.92 2.23
C ARG A 102 -26.62 -6.29 2.78
N ASN A 103 -25.73 -6.96 3.51
CA ASN A 103 -25.93 -8.31 4.04
C ASN A 103 -25.66 -8.33 5.54
N LYS A 104 -26.52 -8.99 6.34
CA LYS A 104 -26.28 -9.15 7.79
C LYS A 104 -25.03 -9.97 8.09
N GLU A 105 -24.73 -10.95 7.26
CA GLU A 105 -23.54 -11.79 7.33
C GLU A 105 -23.01 -12.00 5.91
N SER A 106 -21.69 -12.04 5.76
CA SER A 106 -21.02 -12.35 4.50
C SER A 106 -20.27 -13.66 4.63
N SER A 107 -20.52 -14.60 3.73
CA SER A 107 -19.79 -15.88 3.67
C SER A 107 -18.49 -15.72 2.89
N PHE A 108 -17.40 -16.27 3.41
CA PHE A 108 -16.09 -16.26 2.74
C PHE A 108 -15.54 -17.68 2.63
N ASN A 109 -14.60 -17.90 1.72
CA ASN A 109 -13.87 -19.17 1.64
C ASN A 109 -12.96 -19.32 2.87
N ALA A 110 -13.39 -20.12 3.84
CA ALA A 110 -12.66 -20.33 5.10
C ALA A 110 -11.26 -20.93 4.88
N VAL A 111 -11.09 -21.80 3.89
CA VAL A 111 -9.78 -22.41 3.58
C VAL A 111 -8.82 -21.38 2.98
N GLY A 112 -9.30 -20.57 2.03
CA GLY A 112 -8.51 -19.50 1.44
C GLY A 112 -8.15 -18.41 2.46
N ALA A 113 -9.11 -17.98 3.27
CA ALA A 113 -8.90 -16.98 4.31
C ALA A 113 -7.91 -17.46 5.38
N SER A 114 -8.03 -18.70 5.86
CA SER A 114 -7.09 -19.27 6.84
C SER A 114 -5.67 -19.40 6.27
N THR A 115 -5.54 -19.86 5.02
CA THR A 115 -4.24 -19.98 4.34
C THR A 115 -3.56 -18.61 4.21
N ASN A 116 -4.30 -17.59 3.75
CA ASN A 116 -3.77 -16.22 3.63
C ASN A 116 -3.42 -15.62 4.99
N SER A 117 -4.24 -15.87 6.03
CA SER A 117 -3.94 -15.40 7.38
C SER A 117 -2.66 -16.03 7.95
N SER A 118 -2.44 -17.33 7.70
CA SER A 118 -1.21 -18.01 8.13
C SER A 118 0.03 -17.49 7.39
N LEU A 119 -0.07 -17.26 6.08
CA LEU A 119 1.01 -16.67 5.29
C LEU A 119 1.33 -15.24 5.74
N LEU A 120 0.31 -14.43 6.01
CA LEU A 120 0.48 -13.07 6.55
C LEU A 120 1.17 -13.09 7.92
N MET A 121 0.73 -13.96 8.83
CA MET A 121 1.37 -14.13 10.13
C MET A 121 2.85 -14.49 9.98
N LEU A 122 3.17 -15.49 9.14
CA LEU A 122 4.55 -15.89 8.86
C LEU A 122 5.39 -14.74 8.27
N ALA A 123 4.84 -14.02 7.29
CA ALA A 123 5.51 -12.88 6.66
C ALA A 123 5.76 -11.73 7.64
N SER A 124 4.78 -11.41 8.50
CA SER A 124 4.93 -10.39 9.54
C SER A 124 5.99 -10.79 10.58
N PHE A 125 6.03 -12.04 11.02
CA PHE A 125 7.10 -12.53 11.89
C PHE A 125 8.47 -12.41 11.22
N ALA A 126 8.59 -12.84 9.96
CA ALA A 126 9.84 -12.74 9.21
C ALA A 126 10.32 -11.29 9.06
N MET A 127 9.39 -10.34 8.84
CA MET A 127 9.70 -8.91 8.76
C MET A 127 10.17 -8.32 10.10
N LEU A 128 9.66 -8.81 11.23
CA LEU A 128 10.02 -8.33 12.58
C LEU A 128 11.33 -8.92 13.11
N LEU A 129 11.78 -10.08 12.59
CA LEU A 129 12.97 -10.78 13.07
C LEU A 129 14.24 -9.89 13.10
N PRO A 130 14.59 -9.14 12.04
CA PRO A 130 15.78 -8.28 12.07
C PRO A 130 15.69 -7.20 13.15
N SER A 131 14.52 -6.59 13.34
CA SER A 131 14.29 -5.58 14.38
C SER A 131 14.44 -6.15 15.78
N TYR A 132 13.94 -7.38 16.01
CA TYR A 132 14.12 -8.08 17.28
C TYR A 132 15.60 -8.36 17.57
N ILE A 133 16.33 -8.93 16.61
CA ILE A 133 17.76 -9.25 16.78
C ILE A 133 18.57 -7.98 17.06
N PHE A 134 18.32 -6.90 16.30
CA PHE A 134 19.01 -5.63 16.50
C PHE A 134 18.73 -5.04 17.89
N TYR A 135 17.47 -5.05 18.34
CA TYR A 135 17.11 -4.54 19.66
C TYR A 135 17.83 -5.27 20.80
N PHE A 136 17.92 -6.61 20.73
CA PHE A 136 18.61 -7.40 21.76
C PHE A 136 20.13 -7.30 21.66
N SER A 137 20.70 -7.26 20.46
CA SER A 137 22.15 -7.10 20.27
C SER A 137 22.69 -5.75 20.74
N ASP A 138 21.85 -4.71 20.84
CA ASP A 138 22.23 -3.37 21.31
C ASP A 138 22.03 -3.20 22.83
N HIS A 139 21.34 -4.14 23.49
CA HIS A 139 21.02 -4.12 24.92
C HIS A 139 21.70 -5.25 25.72
N GLU A 140 22.68 -5.95 25.13
CA GLU A 140 23.67 -6.82 25.80
C GLU A 140 25.04 -6.13 25.84
#